data_AF-A0A2X1PVC2-F1
#
_entry.id   AF-A0A2X1PVC2-F1
#
_cell.length_a   1.000
_cell.length_b   1.000
_cell.length_c   1.000
_cell.angle_alpha   90.00
_cell.angle_beta   90.00
_cell.angle_gamma   90.00
#
_symmetry.space_group_name_H-M   'P 1'
#
loop_
_entity.id
_entity.type
_entity.pdbx_description
1 polymer ?
#
loop_
_entity_poly.entity_id
_entity_poly.type
_entity_poly.pdbx_seq_one_letter_code
_entity_poly.pdbx_strand_id
1 'polypeptide(L)' 'MSFTIAKGMVAQTAGKHYPAPITAVKTIEAAARFGREEALNLENKSFVPLAHTNEPAHWSAFSLTINM' A
#
# COMPACT_ATOMS: atom_id res chain seq x y z
N MET A 1 6.42 -14.66 -2.53
CA MET A 1 5.31 -15.62 -2.74
C MET A 1 3.96 -15.05 -2.30
N SER A 2 3.78 -14.54 -1.08
CA SER A 2 2.51 -13.91 -0.67
C SER A 2 2.21 -12.58 -1.39
N PHE A 3 3.18 -11.67 -1.45
CA PHE A 3 3.03 -10.37 -2.11
C PHE A 3 2.73 -10.45 -3.60
N THR A 4 3.26 -11.46 -4.29
CA THR A 4 3.00 -11.69 -5.72
C THR A 4 1.55 -12.07 -5.98
N ILE A 5 0.94 -12.88 -5.10
CA ILE A 5 -0.48 -13.23 -5.18
C ILE A 5 -1.35 -12.01 -4.84
N ALA A 6 -1.02 -11.27 -3.78
CA ALA A 6 -1.74 -10.06 -3.39
C ALA A 6 -1.75 -9.02 -4.53
N LYS A 7 -0.61 -8.79 -5.17
CA LYS A 7 -0.54 -7.91 -6.35
C LYS A 7 -1.38 -8.41 -7.52
N GLY A 8 -1.39 -9.71 -7.77
CA GLY A 8 -2.21 -10.32 -8.82
C GLY A 8 -3.70 -10.11 -8.58
N MET A 9 -4.17 -10.36 -7.36
CA MET A 9 -5.57 -10.13 -6.97
C MET A 9 -5.95 -8.65 -7.10
N VAL A 10 -5.12 -7.74 -6.58
CA VAL A 10 -5.37 -6.30 -6.68
C VAL A 10 -5.40 -5.82 -8.13
N ALA A 11 -4.48 -6.30 -8.97
CA ALA A 11 -4.45 -5.94 -10.38
C ALA A 11 -5.72 -6.42 -11.13
N GLN A 12 -6.25 -7.60 -10.77
CA GLN A 12 -7.48 -8.13 -11.35
C GLN A 12 -8.73 -7.34 -10.92
N THR A 13 -8.81 -6.93 -9.66
CA THR A 13 -10.00 -6.25 -9.11
C THR A 13 -10.01 -4.74 -9.33
N ALA A 14 -8.89 -4.06 -9.01
CA ALA A 14 -8.83 -2.59 -9.02
C ALA A 14 -8.42 -2.03 -10.39
N GLY A 15 -7.74 -2.82 -11.23
CA GLY A 15 -7.22 -2.34 -12.51
C GLY A 15 -6.25 -1.17 -12.37
N LYS A 16 -6.00 -0.45 -13.47
CA LYS A 16 -5.00 0.64 -13.51
C LYS A 16 -5.51 2.00 -13.02
N HIS A 17 -6.82 2.17 -12.91
CA HIS A 17 -7.45 3.45 -12.58
C HIS A 17 -7.44 3.76 -11.08
N TYR A 18 -7.24 2.75 -10.24
CA TYR A 18 -7.14 2.91 -8.79
C TYR A 18 -5.70 2.59 -8.35
N PRO A 19 -4.80 3.58 -8.31
CA PRO A 19 -3.39 3.36 -7.99
C PRO A 19 -3.16 3.04 -6.51
N ALA A 20 -4.09 3.42 -5.62
CA ALA A 20 -3.91 3.26 -4.18
C ALA A 20 -3.78 1.79 -3.72
N PRO A 21 -4.67 0.84 -4.10
CA PRO A 21 -4.56 -0.55 -3.68
C PRO A 21 -3.23 -1.22 -4.07
N ILE A 22 -2.74 -1.02 -5.30
CA ILE A 22 -1.51 -1.65 -5.76
C ILE A 22 -0.28 -1.01 -5.11
N THR A 23 -0.34 0.29 -4.85
CA THR A 23 0.72 1.01 -4.16
C THR A 23 0.83 0.54 -2.71
N ALA A 24 -0.30 0.36 -2.01
CA ALA A 24 -0.32 -0.21 -0.66
C ALA A 24 0.42 -1.56 -0.56
N VAL A 25 0.13 -2.50 -1.47
CA VAL A 25 0.81 -3.81 -1.45
C VAL A 25 2.32 -3.69 -1.72
N LYS A 26 2.73 -2.77 -2.60
CA LYS A 26 4.15 -2.51 -2.89
C LYS A 26 4.86 -1.86 -1.69
N THR A 27 4.20 -0.92 -1.02
CA THR A 27 4.71 -0.25 0.17
C THR A 27 4.92 -1.25 1.31
N ILE A 28 3.97 -2.16 1.57
CA ILE A 28 4.13 -3.22 2.58
C ILE A 28 5.28 -4.16 2.21
N GLU A 29 5.37 -4.59 0.95
CA GLU A 29 6.45 -5.47 0.51
C GLU A 29 7.84 -4.82 0.71
N ALA A 30 7.95 -3.52 0.42
CA ALA A 30 9.18 -2.76 0.63
C ALA A 30 9.48 -2.53 2.13
N ALA A 31 8.44 -2.39 2.96
CA ALA A 31 8.56 -2.21 4.41
C ALA A 31 8.73 -3.52 5.20
N ALA A 32 8.51 -4.69 4.58
CA ALA A 32 8.40 -5.98 5.28
C ALA A 32 9.65 -6.41 6.06
N ARG A 33 10.81 -5.80 5.82
CA ARG A 33 12.09 -6.07 6.51
C ARG A 33 12.56 -4.94 7.41
N PHE A 34 11.78 -3.87 7.52
CA PHE A 34 12.14 -2.67 8.26
C PHE A 34 11.47 -2.62 9.63
N GLY A 35 12.08 -1.83 10.53
CA GLY A 35 11.45 -1.47 11.80
C GLY A 35 10.31 -0.47 11.61
N ARG A 36 9.52 -0.23 12.67
CA ARG A 36 8.34 0.65 12.64
C ARG A 36 8.62 2.04 12.04
N GLU A 37 9.68 2.71 12.47
CA GLU A 37 10.00 4.07 12.01
C GLU A 37 10.31 4.13 10.50
N GLU A 38 11.10 3.18 10.02
CA GLU A 38 11.47 3.08 8.60
C GLU A 38 10.26 2.68 7.75
N ALA A 39 9.41 1.78 8.26
CA ALA A 39 8.15 1.43 7.62
C ALA A 39 7.24 2.65 7.48
N LEU A 40 6.98 3.39 8.56
CA LEU A 40 6.15 4.61 8.56
C LEU A 40 6.67 5.68 7.58
N ASN A 41 7.99 5.86 7.48
CA ASN A 41 8.57 6.78 6.50
C ASN A 41 8.27 6.33 5.05
N LEU A 42 8.31 5.03 4.79
CA LEU A 42 8.00 4.44 3.48
C LEU A 42 6.50 4.55 3.16
N GLU A 43 5.64 4.37 4.17
CA GLU A 43 4.20 4.64 4.05
C GLU A 43 3.93 6.09 3.67
N ASN A 44 4.51 7.03 4.40
CA ASN A 44 4.29 8.46 4.19
C ASN A 44 4.70 8.90 2.77
N LYS A 45 5.86 8.44 2.29
CA LYS A 45 6.33 8.67 0.92
C LYS A 45 5.40 8.09 -0.15
N SER A 46 4.71 7.00 0.16
CA SER A 46 3.77 6.36 -0.76
C SER A 46 2.38 7.00 -0.70
N PHE A 47 2.00 7.51 0.47
CA PHE A 47 0.70 8.10 0.74
C PHE A 47 0.56 9.51 0.18
N VAL A 48 1.56 10.39 0.37
CA VAL A 48 1.48 11.79 -0.07
C VAL A 48 1.11 11.92 -1.55
N PRO A 49 1.74 11.19 -2.50
CA PRO A 49 1.36 11.27 -3.91
C PRO A 49 -0.08 10.83 -4.19
N LEU A 50 -0.59 9.84 -3.43
CA LEU A 50 -1.94 9.31 -3.60
C LEU A 50 -3.01 10.20 -2.98
N ALA A 51 -2.67 10.93 -1.91
CA ALA A 51 -3.57 11.92 -1.31
C ALA A 51 -3.87 13.10 -2.25
N HIS A 52 -3.01 13.31 -3.26
CA HIS A 52 -3.19 14.33 -4.30
C HIS A 52 -3.95 13.83 -5.53
N THR A 53 -4.33 12.55 -5.61
CA THR A 53 -5.14 12.05 -6.72
C THR A 53 -6.63 12.21 -6.43
N ASN A 54 -7.44 12.35 -7.48
CA ASN A 54 -8.89 12.58 -7.35
C ASN A 54 -9.66 11.32 -6.94
N GLU A 55 -9.02 10.14 -6.97
CA GLU A 55 -9.66 8.88 -6.57
C GLU A 55 -9.64 8.70 -5.04
N PRO A 56 -10.69 8.09 -4.44
CA PRO A 56 -10.73 7.87 -3.00
C PRO A 56 -9.60 6.94 -2.55
N ALA A 57 -8.68 7.47 -1.75
CA ALA A 57 -7.61 6.71 -1.11
C ALA A 57 -8.18 5.96 0.13
N HIS A 58 -8.88 4.84 -0.07
CA HIS A 58 -9.38 4.02 1.03
C HIS A 58 -8.23 3.24 1.72
N TRP A 59 -7.57 3.88 2.70
CA TRP A 59 -6.39 3.39 3.44
C TRP A 59 -6.70 2.82 4.84
N SER A 60 -7.97 2.68 5.24
CA SER A 60 -8.36 2.22 6.58
C SER A 60 -7.83 0.82 6.94
N ALA A 61 -7.55 -0.02 5.95
CA ALA A 61 -7.02 -1.37 6.14
C ALA A 61 -5.52 -1.41 6.52
N PHE A 62 -4.78 -0.30 6.42
CA PHE A 62 -3.31 -0.27 6.51
C PHE A 62 -2.78 -0.05 7.93
N SER A 63 -3.45 0.78 8.72
CA SER A 63 -3.07 1.01 10.13
C SER A 63 -3.22 -0.24 11.01
N LEU A 64 -4.01 -1.23 10.57
CA LEU A 64 -4.21 -2.49 11.27
C LEU A 64 -3.04 -3.47 11.08
N THR A 65 -2.29 -3.36 9.98
CA THR A 65 -1.14 -4.25 9.69
C THR A 65 0.17 -3.83 10.35
N ILE A 66 0.35 -2.56 10.74
CA ILE A 66 1.54 -2.08 11.51
C ILE A 66 1.38 -2.25 13.03
N ASN A 67 0.14 -2.42 13.52
CA ASN A 67 -0.16 -2.65 14.94
C ASN A 67 -0.33 -4.13 15.31
N MET A 68 -0.04 -5.06 14.39
CA MET A 68 -0.04 -6.51 14.63
C MET A 68 1.38 -7.08 14.61
#